data_AF-A0A0F3NJW1-F1
#
_entry.id   AF-A0A0F3NJW1-F1
#
_cell.length_a   1.000
_cell.length_b   1.000
_cell.length_c   1.000
_cell.angle_alpha   90.00
_cell.angle_beta   90.00
_cell.angle_gamma   90.00
#
_symmetry.space_group_name_H-M   'P 1'
#
loop_
_entity.id
_entity.type
_entity.pdbx_description
1 polymer ?
#
loop_
_entity_poly.entity_id
_entity_poly.type
_entity_poly.pdbx_seq_one_letter_code
_entity_poly.pdbx_strand_id
1 'polypeptide(L)'
;MNFQSIVRNLERYWEDYGCSIVHPYTTELGAGTLHPATSLEVLSGKNTMVAYVQPVIRPCDGRYGDNPNRLYQHHQYQVIIQPSRTTLRDDYLRSLEKIGISTTDFDIRFIEDDWENPSIGAYGYGWEVSCNGMEITQFTYMQQVGE
;
A
#
# COMPACT_ATOMS: atom_id res chain seq x y z
N MET A 1 15.66 -11.71 7.46
CA MET A 1 15.03 -10.46 7.95
C MET A 1 13.74 -10.83 8.66
N ASN A 2 13.37 -10.17 9.77
CA ASN A 2 12.09 -10.44 10.44
C ASN A 2 11.05 -9.37 10.09
N PHE A 3 9.79 -9.59 10.46
CA PHE A 3 8.68 -8.68 10.15
C PHE A 3 8.89 -7.24 10.66
N GLN A 4 9.38 -7.08 11.89
CA GLN A 4 9.64 -5.76 12.46
C GLN A 4 10.74 -5.02 11.70
N SER A 5 11.76 -5.74 11.24
CA SER A 5 12.82 -5.17 10.40
C SER A 5 12.29 -4.73 9.03
N ILE A 6 11.36 -5.48 8.43
CA ILE A 6 10.72 -5.10 7.15
C ILE A 6 10.00 -3.76 7.33
N VAL A 7 9.13 -3.65 8.34
CA VAL A 7 8.37 -2.41 8.60
C VAL A 7 9.31 -1.23 8.85
N ARG A 8 10.32 -1.38 9.73
CA ARG A 8 11.28 -0.31 10.02
C ARG A 8 12.11 0.11 8.80
N ASN A 9 12.47 -0.83 7.93
CA ASN A 9 13.22 -0.51 6.72
C ASN A 9 12.37 0.27 5.71
N LEU A 10 11.09 -0.07 5.59
CA LEU A 10 10.14 0.69 4.77
C LEU A 10 9.90 2.10 5.36
N GLU A 11 9.67 2.20 6.67
CA GLU A 11 9.53 3.50 7.36
C GLU A 11 10.73 4.40 7.09
N ARG A 12 11.95 3.91 7.32
CA ARG A 12 13.17 4.68 7.04
C ARG A 12 13.28 5.09 5.58
N TYR A 13 12.99 4.19 4.64
CA TYR A 13 13.07 4.50 3.22
C TYR A 13 12.11 5.62 2.81
N TRP A 14 10.85 5.54 3.25
CA TRP A 14 9.85 6.55 2.89
C TRP A 14 10.03 7.85 3.68
N GLU A 15 10.53 7.79 4.91
CA GLU A 15 10.95 8.96 5.68
C GLU A 15 12.08 9.70 4.94
N ASP A 16 13.13 8.99 4.52
CA ASP A 16 14.24 9.56 3.73
C ASP A 16 13.77 10.09 2.37
N TYR A 17 12.71 9.50 1.80
CA TYR A 17 12.06 9.99 0.58
C TYR A 17 11.29 11.31 0.79
N GLY A 18 10.98 11.67 2.05
CA GLY A 18 10.26 12.88 2.43
C GLY A 18 8.80 12.65 2.85
N CYS A 19 8.39 11.39 3.08
CA CYS A 19 7.07 11.08 3.62
C CYS A 19 7.04 11.30 5.14
N SER A 20 5.93 11.85 5.64
CA SER A 20 5.64 11.83 7.07
C SER A 20 5.21 10.42 7.47
N ILE A 21 5.86 9.84 8.49
CA ILE A 21 5.46 8.53 9.01
C ILE A 21 4.27 8.72 9.97
N VAL A 22 3.13 8.13 9.62
CA VAL A 22 1.88 8.24 10.38
C VAL A 22 1.66 6.96 11.19
N HIS A 23 0.94 7.08 12.32
CA HIS A 23 0.56 5.93 13.12
C HIS A 23 -0.74 5.29 12.63
N PRO A 24 -0.95 3.99 12.87
CA PRO A 24 -2.19 3.32 12.52
C PRO A 24 -3.42 4.02 13.09
N TYR A 25 -4.52 4.00 12.33
CA TYR A 25 -5.80 4.49 12.84
C TYR A 25 -6.33 3.58 13.94
N THR A 26 -7.00 4.17 14.93
CA THR A 26 -7.46 3.47 16.13
C THR A 26 -8.71 2.63 15.92
N THR A 27 -9.44 2.85 14.82
CA THR A 27 -10.67 2.12 14.47
C THR A 27 -10.39 1.04 13.44
N GLU A 28 -11.21 -0.02 13.44
CA GLU A 28 -11.14 -1.10 12.46
C GLU A 28 -11.38 -0.57 11.03
N LEU A 29 -10.46 -0.87 10.12
CA LEU A 29 -10.52 -0.50 8.71
C LEU A 29 -10.27 -1.72 7.83
N GLY A 30 -10.92 -1.80 6.66
CA GLY A 30 -10.71 -2.87 5.68
C GLY A 30 -9.51 -2.67 4.74
N ALA A 31 -8.99 -1.44 4.68
CA ALA A 31 -7.84 -1.03 3.87
C ALA A 31 -7.21 0.25 4.42
N GLY A 32 -5.91 0.44 4.16
CA GLY A 32 -5.18 1.69 4.44
C GLY A 32 -5.80 2.91 3.79
N THR A 33 -6.49 2.74 2.64
CA THR A 33 -7.20 3.81 1.92
C THR A 33 -8.28 4.51 2.75
N LEU A 34 -8.88 3.81 3.72
CA LEU A 34 -9.93 4.36 4.58
C LEU A 34 -9.38 5.21 5.74
N HIS A 35 -8.07 5.19 5.96
CA HIS A 35 -7.43 6.02 6.96
C HIS A 35 -7.59 7.50 6.58
N PRO A 36 -7.92 8.42 7.52
CA PRO A 36 -8.13 9.84 7.22
C PRO A 36 -6.93 10.52 6.54
N ALA A 37 -5.70 10.17 6.93
CA ALA A 37 -4.46 10.60 6.27
C ALA A 37 -4.31 10.16 4.80
N THR A 38 -5.17 9.25 4.30
CA THR A 38 -5.30 8.95 2.87
C THR A 38 -6.57 9.60 2.32
N SER A 39 -7.75 9.18 2.79
CA SER A 39 -9.02 9.56 2.17
C SER A 39 -9.27 11.07 2.19
N LEU A 40 -9.06 11.75 3.31
CA LEU A 40 -9.28 13.20 3.42
C LEU A 40 -8.19 13.99 2.71
N GLU A 41 -6.95 13.51 2.74
CA GLU A 41 -5.83 14.20 2.10
C GLU A 41 -5.96 14.19 0.58
N VAL A 42 -6.30 13.03 -0.01
CA VAL A 42 -6.56 12.92 -1.45
C VAL A 42 -7.71 13.84 -1.87
N LEU A 43 -8.82 13.81 -1.12
CA LEU A 43 -9.98 14.69 -1.33
C LEU A 43 -9.63 16.19 -1.24
N SER A 44 -8.73 16.55 -0.33
CA SER A 44 -8.37 17.96 -0.09
C SER A 44 -7.57 18.58 -1.24
N GLY A 45 -7.00 17.78 -2.13
CA GLY A 45 -6.15 18.24 -3.22
C GLY A 45 -4.77 18.77 -2.78
N LYS A 46 -4.44 18.69 -1.48
CA LYS A 46 -3.17 19.20 -0.94
C LYS A 46 -1.99 18.32 -1.35
N ASN A 47 -0.81 18.92 -1.37
CA ASN A 47 0.43 18.18 -1.52
C ASN A 47 0.66 17.36 -0.25
N THR A 48 0.62 16.05 -0.38
CA THR A 48 0.69 15.11 0.75
C THR A 48 1.64 13.98 0.42
N MET A 49 2.57 13.71 1.33
CA MET A 49 3.49 12.58 1.27
C MET A 49 3.46 11.90 2.64
N VAL A 50 2.81 10.74 2.72
CA VAL A 50 2.65 9.99 3.97
C VAL A 50 2.90 8.51 3.75
N ALA A 51 3.43 7.84 4.77
CA ALA A 51 3.62 6.40 4.78
C ALA A 51 3.32 5.83 6.18
N TYR A 52 2.70 4.65 6.26
CA TYR A 52 2.34 4.06 7.54
C TYR A 52 1.96 2.58 7.43
N VAL A 53 2.11 1.85 8.53
CA VAL A 53 1.50 0.54 8.70
C VAL A 53 0.04 0.69 9.14
N GLN A 54 -0.87 -0.09 8.55
CA GLN A 54 -2.27 -0.17 8.96
C GLN A 54 -2.65 -1.64 9.16
N PRO A 55 -2.95 -2.08 10.39
CA PRO A 55 -3.69 -3.32 10.62
C PRO A 55 -5.07 -3.19 9.98
N VAL A 56 -5.44 -4.15 9.15
CA VAL A 56 -6.72 -4.16 8.44
C VAL A 56 -7.48 -5.46 8.75
N ILE A 57 -8.80 -5.34 8.78
CA ILE A 57 -9.72 -6.45 9.07
C ILE A 57 -10.65 -6.64 7.87
N ARG A 58 -10.66 -7.85 7.32
CA ARG A 58 -11.52 -8.25 6.21
C ARG A 58 -12.32 -9.50 6.60
N PRO A 59 -13.54 -9.34 7.14
CA PRO A 59 -14.32 -10.46 7.68
C PRO A 59 -14.53 -11.60 6.68
N CYS A 60 -14.79 -11.28 5.42
CA CYS A 60 -15.02 -12.26 4.34
C CYS A 60 -13.76 -13.09 3.98
N ASP A 61 -12.58 -12.63 4.37
CA ASP A 61 -11.31 -13.28 4.07
C ASP A 61 -10.93 -14.30 5.15
N GLY A 62 -11.69 -14.42 6.23
CA GLY A 62 -11.45 -15.42 7.28
C GLY A 62 -11.46 -16.85 6.75
N ARG A 63 -10.46 -17.64 7.12
CA ARG A 63 -10.33 -19.08 6.77
C ARG A 63 -9.97 -19.94 7.99
N TYR A 64 -10.42 -19.54 9.18
CA TYR A 64 -10.23 -20.26 10.46
C TYR A 64 -8.77 -20.62 10.84
N GLY A 65 -7.77 -20.04 10.16
CA GLY A 65 -6.35 -20.37 10.34
C GLY A 65 -5.84 -21.49 9.43
N ASP A 66 -6.68 -22.06 8.57
CA ASP A 66 -6.32 -23.19 7.70
C ASP A 66 -5.68 -22.77 6.37
N ASN A 67 -5.83 -21.51 5.96
CA ASN A 67 -5.25 -21.00 4.73
C ASN A 67 -3.88 -20.35 4.97
N PRO A 68 -2.84 -20.68 4.20
CA PRO A 68 -1.49 -20.17 4.42
C PRO A 68 -1.32 -18.68 4.09
N ASN A 69 -2.17 -18.11 3.23
CA ASN A 69 -1.97 -16.76 2.66
C ASN A 69 -3.15 -15.80 2.90
N ARG A 70 -4.35 -16.32 3.16
CA ARG A 70 -5.57 -15.52 3.30
C ARG A 70 -6.01 -15.42 4.75
N LEU A 71 -6.07 -14.18 5.25
CA LEU A 71 -6.20 -13.86 6.67
C LEU A 71 -7.41 -12.96 6.94
N TYR A 72 -8.07 -13.18 8.08
CA TYR A 72 -9.10 -12.27 8.61
C TYR A 72 -8.53 -10.89 8.93
N GLN A 73 -7.34 -10.86 9.55
CA GLN A 73 -6.61 -9.64 9.89
C GLN A 73 -5.19 -9.75 9.35
N HIS A 74 -4.70 -8.68 8.72
CA HIS A 74 -3.32 -8.58 8.23
C HIS A 74 -2.82 -7.13 8.30
N HIS A 75 -1.57 -6.90 7.93
CA HIS A 75 -0.96 -5.56 7.95
C HIS A 75 -0.74 -5.09 6.52
N GLN A 76 -1.27 -3.92 6.20
CA GLN A 76 -0.90 -3.18 5.00
C GLN A 76 0.19 -2.17 5.34
N TYR A 77 1.08 -1.92 4.39
CA TYR A 77 1.96 -0.77 4.43
C TYR A 77 1.48 0.21 3.36
N GLN A 78 0.88 1.32 3.78
CA GLN A 78 0.28 2.31 2.90
C GLN A 78 1.28 3.43 2.63
N VAL A 79 1.36 3.86 1.38
CA VAL A 79 2.09 5.06 0.95
C VAL A 79 1.16 5.89 0.08
N ILE A 80 1.13 7.20 0.31
CA ILE A 80 0.41 8.18 -0.52
C ILE A 80 1.37 9.29 -0.89
N ILE A 81 1.47 9.57 -2.19
CA ILE A 81 2.28 10.65 -2.75
C ILE A 81 1.42 11.46 -3.70
N GLN A 82 1.15 12.69 -3.31
CA GLN A 82 0.37 13.67 -4.06
C GLN A 82 1.14 15.00 -4.09
N PRO A 83 1.41 15.59 -5.27
CA PRO A 83 1.11 15.07 -6.60
C PRO A 83 1.96 13.83 -6.96
N SER A 84 1.42 13.01 -7.85
CA SER A 84 2.14 11.85 -8.41
C SER A 84 3.42 12.29 -9.12
N ARG A 85 4.46 11.46 -9.04
CA ARG A 85 5.75 11.66 -9.72
C ARG A 85 5.93 10.60 -10.81
N THR A 86 6.60 10.97 -11.90
CA THR A 86 6.86 10.05 -13.02
C THR A 86 7.79 8.89 -12.64
N THR A 87 8.56 9.02 -11.56
CA THR A 87 9.54 8.03 -11.07
C THR A 87 8.98 7.05 -10.05
N LEU A 88 7.69 7.14 -9.69
CA LEU A 88 7.16 6.38 -8.54
C LEU A 88 7.32 4.87 -8.66
N ARG A 89 7.31 4.33 -9.88
CA ARG A 89 7.56 2.89 -10.11
C ARG A 89 8.98 2.49 -9.72
N ASP A 90 9.98 3.28 -10.09
CA ASP A 90 11.38 3.04 -9.73
C ASP A 90 11.59 3.25 -8.22
N ASP A 91 10.94 4.28 -7.66
CA ASP A 91 10.98 4.56 -6.23
C ASP A 91 10.37 3.42 -5.41
N TYR A 92 9.30 2.80 -5.91
CA TYR A 92 8.72 1.59 -5.33
C TYR A 92 9.68 0.39 -5.42
N LEU A 93 10.29 0.13 -6.57
CA LEU A 93 11.25 -0.98 -6.73
C LEU A 93 12.46 -0.81 -5.79
N ARG A 94 12.97 0.40 -5.63
CA ARG A 94 14.04 0.71 -4.66
C ARG A 94 13.59 0.47 -3.21
N SER A 95 12.31 0.69 -2.88
CA SER A 95 11.78 0.35 -1.56
C SER A 95 11.81 -1.17 -1.31
N LEU A 96 11.53 -1.98 -2.34
CA LEU A 96 11.61 -3.44 -2.27
C LEU A 96 13.06 -3.93 -2.04
N GLU A 97 14.03 -3.28 -2.67
CA GLU A 97 15.44 -3.60 -2.46
C GLU A 97 15.86 -3.41 -0.99
N LYS A 98 15.30 -2.41 -0.28
CA LYS A 98 15.58 -2.19 1.16
C LYS A 98 15.07 -3.31 2.06
N ILE A 99 14.12 -4.11 1.58
CA ILE A 99 13.62 -5.30 2.25
C ILE A 99 14.13 -6.61 1.61
N GLY A 100 15.14 -6.50 0.75
CA GLY A 100 15.85 -7.66 0.17
C GLY A 100 15.16 -8.29 -1.03
N ILE A 101 14.21 -7.59 -1.67
CA ILE A 101 13.54 -8.03 -2.89
C ILE A 101 14.08 -7.17 -4.04
N SER A 102 14.99 -7.74 -4.83
CA SER A 102 15.61 -7.09 -5.98
C SER A 102 15.01 -7.60 -7.30
N THR A 103 15.02 -6.78 -8.35
CA THR A 103 14.62 -7.21 -9.71
C THR A 103 15.62 -8.16 -10.35
N THR A 104 16.84 -8.31 -9.79
CA THR A 104 17.85 -9.24 -10.28
C THR A 104 17.62 -10.66 -9.77
N ASP A 105 17.10 -10.80 -8.53
CA ASP A 105 16.93 -12.09 -7.86
C ASP A 105 15.47 -12.59 -7.89
N PHE A 106 14.50 -11.68 -8.14
CA PHE A 106 13.07 -11.98 -8.13
C PHE A 106 12.39 -11.53 -9.43
N ASP A 107 11.44 -12.33 -9.92
CA ASP A 107 10.59 -11.99 -11.06
C ASP A 107 9.46 -11.06 -10.61
N ILE A 108 9.65 -9.76 -10.81
CA ILE A 108 8.69 -8.71 -10.45
C ILE A 108 7.94 -8.24 -11.69
N ARG A 109 6.61 -8.38 -11.67
CA ARG A 109 5.73 -8.01 -12.79
C ARG A 109 4.68 -7.02 -12.34
N PHE A 110 4.37 -6.08 -13.22
CA PHE A 110 3.28 -5.12 -13.06
C PHE A 110 2.19 -5.55 -14.04
N ILE A 111 1.09 -6.06 -13.51
CA ILE A 111 -0.05 -6.56 -14.26
C ILE A 111 -1.13 -5.49 -14.16
N GLU A 112 -1.60 -4.97 -15.30
CA GLU A 112 -2.64 -3.94 -15.30
C GLU A 112 -3.89 -4.44 -14.58
N ASP A 113 -4.32 -3.69 -13.57
CA ASP A 113 -5.51 -3.98 -12.79
C ASP A 113 -6.10 -2.66 -12.26
N ASP A 114 -7.35 -2.41 -12.63
CA ASP A 114 -8.07 -1.21 -12.23
C ASP A 114 -8.62 -1.40 -10.81
N TRP A 115 -8.43 -0.39 -9.95
CA TRP A 115 -8.87 -0.45 -8.57
C TRP A 115 -10.12 0.39 -8.35
N GLU A 116 -11.09 -0.19 -7.63
CA GLU A 116 -12.33 0.47 -7.25
C GLU A 116 -12.67 0.19 -5.78
N ASN A 117 -13.14 1.21 -5.06
CA ASN A 117 -13.78 1.08 -3.76
C ASN A 117 -15.12 1.82 -3.74
N PRO A 118 -16.24 1.07 -3.90
CA PRO A 118 -17.58 1.65 -3.95
C PRO A 118 -18.00 2.38 -2.67
N SER A 119 -17.45 2.02 -1.51
CA SER A 119 -17.86 2.63 -0.22
C SER A 119 -17.41 4.09 -0.06
N ILE A 120 -16.41 4.51 -0.82
CA ILE A 120 -15.89 5.89 -0.81
C ILE A 120 -15.94 6.52 -2.20
N GLY A 121 -16.67 5.92 -3.15
CA GLY A 121 -16.76 6.42 -4.53
C GLY A 121 -15.40 6.65 -5.19
N ALA A 122 -14.43 5.76 -4.90
CA ALA A 122 -13.07 5.93 -5.36
C ALA A 122 -12.71 4.93 -6.45
N TYR A 123 -12.10 5.40 -7.53
CA TYR A 123 -11.52 4.56 -8.56
C TYR A 123 -10.18 5.11 -9.06
N GLY A 124 -9.36 4.23 -9.59
CA GLY A 124 -8.09 4.60 -10.19
C GLY A 124 -7.49 3.51 -11.06
N TYR A 125 -6.74 3.92 -12.07
CA TYR A 125 -5.93 3.01 -12.89
C TYR A 125 -4.73 2.53 -12.10
N GLY A 126 -4.34 1.28 -12.30
CA GLY A 126 -3.29 0.70 -11.49
C GLY A 126 -2.64 -0.55 -12.04
N TRP A 127 -1.81 -1.13 -11.20
CA TRP A 127 -1.21 -2.43 -11.40
C TRP A 127 -1.26 -3.24 -10.12
N GLU A 128 -1.57 -4.52 -10.29
CA GLU A 128 -1.16 -5.54 -9.34
C GLU A 128 0.33 -5.80 -9.54
N VAL A 129 1.11 -5.72 -8.47
CA VAL A 129 2.52 -6.10 -8.50
C VAL A 129 2.67 -7.53 -7.98
N SER A 130 3.11 -8.41 -8.87
CA SER A 130 3.40 -9.82 -8.57
C SER A 130 4.90 -10.03 -8.42
N CYS A 131 5.31 -10.80 -7.41
CA CYS A 131 6.69 -11.23 -7.17
C CYS A 131 6.73 -12.76 -7.13
N ASN A 132 7.43 -13.39 -8.09
CA ASN A 132 7.48 -14.85 -8.27
C ASN A 132 6.09 -15.52 -8.31
N GLY A 133 5.10 -14.84 -8.89
CA GLY A 133 3.73 -15.35 -9.03
C GLY A 133 2.83 -15.15 -7.81
N MET A 134 3.28 -14.42 -6.78
CA MET A 134 2.45 -13.97 -5.66
C MET A 134 2.22 -12.47 -5.74
N GLU A 135 0.96 -12.04 -5.66
CA GLU A 135 0.63 -10.63 -5.48
C GLU A 135 1.23 -10.10 -4.16
N ILE A 136 1.95 -8.99 -4.23
CA ILE A 136 2.60 -8.35 -3.07
C ILE A 136 2.20 -6.89 -2.86
N THR A 137 1.65 -6.21 -3.87
CA THR A 137 1.31 -4.78 -3.78
C THR A 137 0.23 -4.41 -4.78
N GLN A 138 -0.72 -3.57 -4.36
CA GLN A 138 -1.58 -2.80 -5.25
C GLN A 138 -0.96 -1.42 -5.49
N PHE A 139 -0.76 -1.05 -6.75
CA PHE A 139 -0.28 0.27 -7.16
C PHE A 139 -1.40 1.02 -7.88
N THR A 140 -1.88 2.15 -7.33
CA THR A 140 -3.06 2.84 -7.87
C THR A 140 -2.83 4.34 -8.05
N TYR A 141 -3.12 4.85 -9.23
CA TYR A 141 -3.31 6.27 -9.50
C TYR A 141 -4.78 6.64 -9.37
N MET A 142 -5.16 7.11 -8.18
CA MET A 142 -6.54 7.55 -7.92
C MET A 142 -6.95 8.66 -8.88
N GLN A 143 -8.05 8.45 -9.61
CA GLN A 143 -8.65 9.44 -10.48
C GLN A 143 -9.79 10.18 -9.78
N GLN A 144 -10.47 9.48 -8.87
CA GLN A 144 -11.63 10.01 -8.16
C GLN A 144 -11.70 9.45 -6.75
N VAL A 145 -12.22 10.26 -5.82
CA VAL A 145 -12.59 9.87 -4.45
C VAL A 145 -13.81 10.70 -4.07
N GLY A 146 -14.82 10.10 -3.44
CA GLY A 146 -15.89 10.81 -2.73
C GLY A 146 -17.14 11.20 -3.54
N GLU A 147 -17.47 10.47 -4.61
CA GLU A 147 -18.81 10.56 -5.25
C GLU A 147 -19.82 9.56 -4.67
#